data_AF-A0A817SB55-F1
#
_entry.id   AF-A0A817SB55-F1
#
_cell.length_a   1.000
_cell.length_b   1.000
_cell.length_c   1.000
_cell.angle_alpha   90.00
_cell.angle_beta   90.00
_cell.angle_gamma   90.00
#
_symmetry.space_group_name_H-M   'P 1'
#
loop_
_entity.id
_entity.type
_entity.pdbx_description
1 polymer ?
#
loop_
_entity_poly.entity_id
_entity_poly.type
_entity_poly.pdbx_seq_one_letter_code
_entity_poly.pdbx_strand_id
1 'polypeptide(L)'
;ITLARTVETTRTYIPRDLHFPSVAIRLQWINLPIIDWLDINPDSLEYNFLKEIGVQEVPNLQKLIERIIEEHNDQQQKQTTNAEYKIPLALEFFAAKFQQYYCNLWKKNNMTKRRFLPACLPVKTMDQKTRSEVILSAPDEVFKIANPLCPSLLPQVIELFEKNFDISLLGIESKPNLSQAFDILIKEKKQLLTEQSAFRIFAYLNGLEGLNRMFIEKVSKLEFIPLQGISDSSPLMKPSQVFIHGSVASNRSIGNTIEVMDTSGLIDYVDFGTDANTFLVNIGVRNYPTPSILAEVLIDRQATYFESAKNDEFILNKKIRLYIECLKRLAVAAACSNELQSEPLNTRLKTSAWCLGFQDVDDENRCSKQILKIVKPNEIYLDDNSLYSMKFKPVLPPSDPQLSTLYERFGAKWLSSCVDENRKIIGTISCHQQFHCFY
;
A
#
# COMPACT_ATOMS: atom_id res chain seq x y z
N ILE A 1 46.94 -11.12 -47.82
CA ILE A 1 47.27 -12.09 -46.76
C ILE A 1 46.14 -13.10 -46.75
N THR A 2 46.48 -14.31 -47.13
CA THR A 2 45.64 -15.50 -47.31
C THR A 2 45.13 -15.97 -45.95
N LEU A 3 43.82 -16.13 -45.78
CA LEU A 3 43.26 -16.97 -44.73
C LEU A 3 42.40 -18.05 -45.38
N ALA A 4 42.58 -19.26 -44.85
CA ALA A 4 42.25 -20.54 -45.46
C ALA A 4 40.80 -20.66 -45.90
N ARG A 5 40.63 -21.03 -47.17
CA ARG A 5 39.47 -21.78 -47.67
C ARG A 5 39.28 -23.03 -46.80
N THR A 6 38.40 -22.95 -45.83
CA THR A 6 37.69 -24.13 -45.33
C THR A 6 36.71 -24.57 -46.41
N VAL A 7 36.53 -25.89 -46.53
CA VAL A 7 35.71 -26.54 -47.54
C VAL A 7 34.28 -25.98 -47.51
N GLU A 8 33.96 -25.08 -48.44
CA GLU A 8 32.63 -24.50 -48.58
C GLU A 8 31.72 -25.54 -49.26
N THR A 9 30.80 -26.12 -48.49
CA THR A 9 29.59 -26.69 -49.06
C THR A 9 28.86 -25.57 -49.81
N THR A 10 28.87 -25.61 -51.14
CA THR A 10 28.07 -24.71 -52.00
C THR A 10 26.59 -24.99 -51.74
N ARG A 11 26.05 -24.33 -50.71
CA ARG A 11 24.61 -24.34 -50.43
C ARG A 11 23.93 -23.48 -51.47
N THR A 12 22.98 -24.06 -52.19
CA THR A 12 22.09 -23.32 -53.08
C THR A 12 21.04 -22.61 -52.24
N TYR A 13 20.86 -21.31 -52.48
CA TYR A 13 19.84 -20.51 -51.82
C TYR A 13 18.82 -20.04 -52.86
N ILE A 14 17.56 -19.97 -52.45
CA ILE A 14 16.52 -19.31 -53.24
C ILE A 14 16.74 -17.80 -53.08
N PRO A 15 16.48 -16.95 -54.10
CA PRO A 15 16.68 -15.51 -53.98
C PRO A 15 16.04 -14.88 -52.74
N ARG A 16 14.87 -15.40 -52.32
CA ARG A 16 14.15 -14.98 -51.11
C ARG A 16 14.88 -15.24 -49.80
N ASP A 17 15.87 -16.11 -49.77
CA ASP A 17 16.68 -16.39 -48.58
C ASP A 17 17.96 -15.55 -48.53
N LEU A 18 18.29 -14.85 -49.63
CA LEU A 18 19.48 -14.03 -49.79
C LEU A 18 19.19 -12.57 -49.44
N HIS A 19 20.22 -11.89 -48.93
CA HIS A 19 20.18 -10.48 -48.57
C HIS A 19 21.28 -9.72 -49.31
N PHE A 20 21.13 -8.40 -49.40
CA PHE A 20 22.21 -7.56 -49.91
C PHE A 20 23.38 -7.48 -48.92
N PRO A 21 24.65 -7.49 -49.37
CA PRO A 21 25.82 -7.42 -48.49
C PRO A 21 25.84 -6.19 -47.58
N SER A 22 25.27 -5.07 -48.02
CA SER A 22 25.11 -3.86 -47.21
C SER A 22 24.33 -4.10 -45.91
N VAL A 23 23.40 -5.07 -45.91
CA VAL A 23 22.62 -5.46 -44.73
C VAL A 23 23.51 -6.21 -43.73
N ALA A 24 24.27 -7.20 -44.19
CA ALA A 24 25.16 -7.98 -43.32
C ALA A 24 26.30 -7.13 -42.74
N ILE A 25 26.86 -6.21 -43.54
CA ILE A 25 27.90 -5.26 -43.08
C ILE A 25 27.34 -4.36 -41.97
N ARG A 26 26.15 -3.78 -42.19
CA ARG A 26 25.52 -2.89 -41.21
C ARG A 26 25.14 -3.59 -39.91
N LEU A 27 24.72 -4.85 -39.99
CA LEU A 27 24.36 -5.67 -38.83
C LEU A 27 25.55 -6.44 -38.21
N GLN A 28 26.73 -6.39 -38.84
CA GLN A 28 27.88 -7.24 -38.52
C GLN A 28 27.50 -8.73 -38.40
N TRP A 29 26.56 -9.18 -39.23
CA TRP A 29 25.96 -10.51 -39.14
C TRP A 29 26.64 -11.49 -40.09
N ILE A 30 27.70 -12.14 -39.59
CA ILE A 30 28.58 -13.04 -40.36
C ILE A 30 27.81 -14.21 -41.02
N ASN A 31 26.80 -14.73 -40.33
CA ASN A 31 26.05 -15.92 -40.77
C ASN A 31 24.80 -15.59 -41.60
N LEU A 32 24.57 -14.32 -41.95
CA LEU A 32 23.44 -13.93 -42.79
C LEU A 32 23.72 -14.35 -44.25
N PRO A 33 22.87 -15.16 -44.91
CA PRO A 33 23.07 -15.49 -46.31
C PRO A 33 22.96 -14.23 -47.16
N ILE A 34 24.07 -13.85 -47.79
CA ILE A 34 24.17 -12.68 -48.67
C ILE A 34 24.44 -13.12 -50.11
N ILE A 35 24.05 -12.26 -51.05
CA ILE A 35 24.53 -12.37 -52.42
C ILE A 35 26.04 -12.07 -52.45
N ASP A 36 26.80 -12.89 -53.17
CA ASP A 36 28.23 -12.64 -53.44
C ASP A 36 28.36 -11.59 -54.55
N TRP A 37 28.10 -10.33 -54.19
CA TRP A 37 28.14 -9.21 -55.12
C TRP A 37 28.54 -7.93 -54.38
N LEU A 38 29.72 -7.40 -54.69
CA LEU A 38 30.28 -6.23 -54.01
C LEU A 38 29.54 -4.94 -54.42
N ASP A 39 29.16 -4.14 -53.42
CA ASP A 39 28.75 -2.72 -53.52
C ASP A 39 27.77 -2.37 -54.65
N ILE A 40 26.65 -3.09 -54.74
CA ILE A 40 25.55 -2.73 -55.65
C ILE A 40 24.96 -1.38 -55.22
N ASN A 41 24.94 -0.42 -56.15
CA ASN A 41 24.29 0.88 -55.95
C ASN A 41 22.77 0.69 -55.81
N PRO A 42 22.12 1.18 -54.73
CA PRO A 42 20.67 1.08 -54.53
C PRO A 42 19.82 1.65 -55.69
N ASP A 43 20.36 2.59 -56.46
CA ASP A 43 19.64 3.23 -57.57
C ASP A 43 19.83 2.52 -58.92
N SER A 44 20.57 1.41 -58.96
CA SER A 44 20.88 0.70 -60.21
C SER A 44 19.72 -0.16 -60.71
N LEU A 45 19.71 -0.45 -62.02
CA LEU A 45 18.74 -1.37 -62.62
C LEU A 45 18.92 -2.79 -62.09
N GLU A 46 20.16 -3.19 -61.83
CA GLU A 46 20.53 -4.48 -61.25
C GLU A 46 20.00 -4.63 -59.82
N TYR A 47 20.07 -3.57 -59.01
CA TYR A 47 19.49 -3.57 -57.67
C TYR A 47 17.98 -3.82 -57.70
N ASN A 48 17.29 -3.08 -58.58
CA ASN A 48 15.84 -3.23 -58.76
C ASN A 48 15.48 -4.62 -59.29
N PHE A 49 16.25 -5.17 -60.24
CA PHE A 49 16.07 -6.52 -60.74
C PHE A 49 16.25 -7.57 -59.63
N LEU A 50 17.30 -7.46 -58.81
CA LEU A 50 17.55 -8.38 -57.69
C LEU A 50 16.42 -8.33 -56.65
N LYS A 51 15.89 -7.14 -56.40
CA LYS A 51 14.72 -6.94 -55.56
C LYS A 51 13.47 -7.59 -56.15
N GLU A 52 13.24 -7.49 -57.47
CA GLU A 52 12.11 -8.11 -58.16
C GLU A 52 12.16 -9.64 -58.11
N ILE A 53 13.34 -10.26 -58.26
CA ILE A 53 13.49 -11.72 -58.14
C ILE A 53 13.40 -12.21 -56.69
N GLY A 54 13.40 -11.30 -55.71
CA GLY A 54 13.07 -11.57 -54.31
C GLY A 54 14.23 -11.48 -53.33
N VAL A 55 15.40 -10.95 -53.71
CA VAL A 55 16.50 -10.69 -52.76
C VAL A 55 16.03 -9.68 -51.71
N GLN A 56 16.26 -9.99 -50.43
CA GLN A 56 15.71 -9.21 -49.32
C GLN A 56 16.58 -7.98 -48.99
N GLU A 57 15.94 -6.81 -48.94
CA GLU A 57 16.54 -5.55 -48.47
C GLU A 57 16.68 -5.49 -46.94
N VAL A 58 15.91 -6.33 -46.23
CA VAL A 58 15.86 -6.37 -44.78
C VAL A 58 15.68 -7.81 -44.30
N PRO A 59 16.28 -8.23 -43.17
CA PRO A 59 16.05 -9.57 -42.64
C PRO A 59 14.60 -9.77 -42.20
N ASN A 60 14.17 -11.02 -42.17
CA ASN A 60 12.89 -11.40 -41.59
C ASN A 60 12.79 -10.90 -40.12
N LEU A 61 11.63 -10.31 -39.77
CA LEU A 61 11.39 -9.71 -38.45
C LEU A 61 11.70 -10.68 -37.29
N GLN A 62 11.33 -11.95 -37.41
CA GLN A 62 11.55 -12.93 -36.35
C GLN A 62 13.04 -13.23 -36.14
N LYS A 63 13.80 -13.40 -37.24
CA LYS A 63 15.25 -13.59 -37.21
C LYS A 63 15.97 -12.35 -36.68
N LEU A 64 15.49 -11.16 -37.03
CA LEU A 64 16.04 -9.91 -36.52
C LEU A 64 15.83 -9.78 -35.01
N ILE A 65 14.64 -10.13 -34.50
CA ILE A 65 14.38 -10.14 -33.07
C ILE A 65 15.23 -11.20 -32.34
N GLU A 66 15.43 -12.38 -32.92
CA GLU A 66 16.36 -13.40 -32.38
C GLU A 66 17.77 -12.84 -32.25
N ARG A 67 18.21 -12.13 -33.28
CA ARG A 67 19.52 -11.49 -33.27
C ARG A 67 19.65 -10.43 -32.17
N ILE A 68 18.61 -9.62 -31.94
CA ILE A 68 18.58 -8.64 -30.83
C ILE A 68 18.77 -9.36 -29.48
N ILE A 69 18.10 -10.50 -29.29
CA ILE A 69 18.18 -11.30 -28.06
C ILE A 69 19.59 -11.88 -27.89
N GLU A 70 20.18 -12.44 -28.95
CA GLU A 70 21.56 -12.96 -28.94
C GLU A 70 22.57 -11.86 -28.57
N GLU A 71 22.52 -10.71 -29.25
CA GLU A 71 23.43 -9.59 -29.00
C GLU A 71 23.31 -9.08 -27.56
N HIS A 72 22.09 -9.04 -27.00
CA HIS A 72 21.88 -8.69 -25.60
C HIS A 72 22.48 -9.74 -24.64
N ASN A 73 22.27 -11.04 -24.90
CA ASN A 73 22.79 -12.12 -24.06
C ASN A 73 24.33 -12.16 -24.04
N ASP A 74 24.97 -11.89 -25.18
CA ASP A 74 26.43 -11.79 -25.31
C ASP A 74 27.00 -10.60 -24.50
N GLN A 75 26.21 -9.56 -24.28
CA GLN A 75 26.58 -8.40 -23.46
C GLN A 75 26.33 -8.65 -21.96
N GLN A 76 25.22 -9.31 -21.60
CA GLN A 76 24.90 -9.71 -20.21
C GLN A 76 26.02 -10.55 -19.59
N GLN A 77 26.59 -11.50 -20.34
CA GLN A 77 27.72 -12.32 -19.88
C GLN A 77 28.97 -11.50 -19.52
N LYS A 78 29.07 -10.25 -20.01
CA LYS A 78 30.16 -9.32 -19.75
C LYS A 78 29.87 -8.36 -18.58
N GLN A 79 28.79 -8.59 -17.81
CA GLN A 79 28.38 -7.83 -16.61
C GLN A 79 28.27 -6.31 -16.83
N THR A 80 27.60 -5.91 -17.90
CA THR A 80 27.45 -4.50 -18.24
C THR A 80 26.39 -3.83 -17.36
N THR A 81 26.75 -2.75 -16.66
CA THR A 81 25.79 -1.93 -15.90
C THR A 81 24.90 -1.09 -16.85
N ASN A 82 23.76 -0.59 -16.38
CA ASN A 82 22.88 0.30 -17.18
C ASN A 82 23.60 1.46 -17.89
N ALA A 83 24.65 2.03 -17.28
CA ALA A 83 25.39 3.16 -17.83
C ALA A 83 26.33 2.75 -18.99
N GLU A 84 26.72 1.47 -19.04
CA GLU A 84 27.65 0.93 -20.04
C GLU A 84 26.92 0.09 -21.10
N TYR A 85 25.60 -0.07 -20.98
CA TYR A 85 24.80 -0.86 -21.91
C TYR A 85 24.92 -0.27 -23.31
N LYS A 86 25.26 -1.12 -24.28
CA LYS A 86 25.37 -0.75 -25.70
C LYS A 86 24.16 -1.29 -26.43
N ILE A 87 23.44 -0.42 -27.13
CA ILE A 87 22.28 -0.85 -27.92
C ILE A 87 22.70 -1.92 -28.95
N PRO A 88 21.97 -3.05 -29.06
CA PRO A 88 22.18 -4.04 -30.11
C PRO A 88 22.08 -3.40 -31.50
N LEU A 89 23.02 -3.69 -32.40
CA LEU A 89 23.02 -3.16 -33.78
C LEU A 89 21.76 -3.60 -34.53
N ALA A 90 21.29 -4.81 -34.24
CA ALA A 90 20.03 -5.32 -34.77
C ALA A 90 18.82 -4.48 -34.32
N LEU A 91 18.84 -3.89 -33.12
CA LEU A 91 17.78 -3.01 -32.63
C LEU A 91 17.83 -1.64 -33.31
N GLU A 92 19.04 -1.10 -33.54
CA GLU A 92 19.20 0.14 -34.29
C GLU A 92 18.70 0.01 -35.73
N PHE A 93 19.05 -1.11 -36.37
CA PHE A 93 18.58 -1.42 -37.72
C PHE A 93 17.05 -1.58 -37.75
N PHE A 94 16.50 -2.32 -36.78
CA PHE A 94 15.06 -2.50 -36.63
C PHE A 94 14.36 -1.14 -36.57
N ALA A 95 14.83 -0.23 -35.72
CA ALA A 95 14.20 1.08 -35.56
C ALA A 95 14.27 1.93 -36.83
N ALA A 96 15.42 1.98 -37.49
CA ALA A 96 15.61 2.75 -38.71
C ALA A 96 14.75 2.27 -39.89
N LYS A 97 14.41 0.97 -39.92
CA LYS A 97 13.63 0.35 -41.00
C LYS A 97 12.19 0.01 -40.62
N PHE A 98 11.77 0.30 -39.38
CA PHE A 98 10.49 -0.11 -38.84
C PHE A 98 9.30 0.38 -39.66
N GLN A 99 9.22 1.70 -39.88
CA GLN A 99 8.08 2.32 -40.55
C GLN A 99 7.97 1.89 -42.02
N GLN A 100 9.10 1.70 -42.69
CA GLN A 100 9.15 1.34 -44.10
C GLN A 100 8.81 -0.14 -44.35
N TYR A 101 9.30 -1.07 -43.52
CA TYR A 101 9.21 -2.51 -43.80
C TYR A 101 8.47 -3.33 -42.76
N TYR A 102 8.54 -2.98 -41.48
CA TYR A 102 8.07 -3.85 -40.39
C TYR A 102 6.71 -3.47 -39.82
N CYS A 103 6.25 -2.22 -39.94
CA CYS A 103 5.00 -1.75 -39.32
C CYS A 103 3.77 -2.60 -39.70
N ASN A 104 3.65 -3.00 -40.97
CA ASN A 104 2.54 -3.84 -41.44
C ASN A 104 2.64 -5.29 -40.94
N LEU A 105 3.85 -5.83 -40.82
CA LEU A 105 4.11 -7.18 -40.33
C LEU A 105 3.91 -7.27 -38.81
N TRP A 106 4.27 -6.20 -38.11
CA TRP A 106 4.12 -6.08 -36.66
C TRP A 106 2.68 -6.32 -36.20
N LYS A 107 1.73 -5.62 -36.83
CA LYS A 107 0.30 -5.73 -36.52
C LYS A 107 -0.30 -7.10 -36.88
N LYS A 108 0.21 -7.74 -37.94
CA LYS A 108 -0.32 -9.04 -38.42
C LYS A 108 0.15 -10.22 -37.57
N ASN A 109 1.37 -10.15 -37.04
CA ASN A 109 2.02 -11.31 -36.43
C ASN A 109 1.89 -11.37 -34.89
N ASN A 110 1.12 -10.47 -34.25
CA ASN A 110 0.97 -10.42 -32.78
C ASN A 110 2.32 -10.50 -32.04
N MET A 111 3.33 -9.78 -32.53
CA MET A 111 4.70 -9.82 -32.00
C MET A 111 4.85 -9.11 -30.65
N THR A 112 3.75 -8.60 -30.08
CA THR A 112 3.72 -7.86 -28.81
C THR A 112 4.09 -8.68 -27.58
N LYS A 113 4.08 -10.01 -27.67
CA LYS A 113 4.37 -10.91 -26.54
C LYS A 113 5.83 -11.33 -26.42
N ARG A 114 6.65 -11.03 -27.43
CA ARG A 114 8.05 -11.50 -27.44
C ARG A 114 8.92 -10.54 -26.65
N ARG A 115 9.76 -11.08 -25.77
CA ARG A 115 10.70 -10.30 -24.96
C ARG A 115 11.98 -10.03 -25.74
N PHE A 116 12.17 -8.80 -26.16
CA PHE A 116 13.38 -8.37 -26.89
C PHE A 116 13.74 -6.91 -26.68
N LEU A 117 12.89 -6.14 -25.98
CA LEU A 117 13.15 -4.74 -25.71
C LEU A 117 14.00 -4.62 -24.45
N PRO A 118 15.18 -3.99 -24.53
CA PRO A 118 15.98 -3.71 -23.35
C PRO A 118 15.27 -2.71 -22.42
N ALA A 119 15.00 -3.14 -21.19
CA ALA A 119 14.30 -2.38 -20.17
C ALA A 119 15.05 -2.44 -18.84
N CYS A 120 14.86 -1.42 -18.01
CA CYS A 120 15.32 -1.38 -16.64
C CYS A 120 14.24 -1.96 -15.72
N LEU A 121 14.60 -2.96 -14.92
CA LEU A 121 13.74 -3.39 -13.83
C LEU A 121 13.94 -2.45 -12.63
N PRO A 122 12.87 -1.95 -11.97
CA PRO A 122 13.01 -1.26 -10.70
C PRO A 122 13.59 -2.25 -9.66
N VAL A 123 14.81 -1.96 -9.18
CA VAL A 123 15.59 -2.85 -8.32
C VAL A 123 14.95 -2.97 -6.94
N LYS A 124 14.75 -4.21 -6.51
CA LYS A 124 14.24 -4.60 -5.19
C LYS A 124 15.42 -5.00 -4.28
N THR A 125 16.14 -4.08 -3.65
CA THR A 125 17.09 -4.46 -2.59
C THR A 125 17.17 -3.44 -1.46
N MET A 126 17.12 -3.97 -0.24
CA MET A 126 17.30 -3.29 1.07
C MET A 126 18.68 -2.63 1.24
N ASP A 127 19.65 -2.94 0.38
CA ASP A 127 20.98 -2.33 0.42
C ASP A 127 21.09 -1.20 -0.60
N GLN A 128 21.52 -0.03 -0.13
CA GLN A 128 21.61 1.26 -0.81
C GLN A 128 22.58 1.32 -2.02
N LYS A 129 22.89 0.19 -2.67
CA LYS A 129 23.59 0.14 -3.95
C LYS A 129 22.60 -0.21 -5.06
N THR A 130 21.97 0.82 -5.61
CA THR A 130 21.17 0.78 -6.84
C THR A 130 22.00 0.23 -8.00
N ARG A 131 21.94 -1.08 -8.23
CA ARG A 131 22.39 -1.71 -9.47
C ARG A 131 21.15 -2.04 -10.29
N SER A 132 20.74 -1.11 -11.13
CA SER A 132 19.71 -1.36 -12.13
C SER A 132 20.20 -2.43 -13.10
N GLU A 133 19.46 -3.54 -13.18
CA GLU A 133 19.70 -4.63 -14.12
C GLU A 133 18.91 -4.36 -15.39
N VAL A 134 19.58 -4.46 -16.54
CA VAL A 134 18.90 -4.44 -17.84
C VAL A 134 18.29 -5.83 -18.04
N ILE A 135 17.01 -5.88 -18.40
CA ILE A 135 16.32 -7.12 -18.76
C ILE A 135 15.70 -6.98 -20.15
N LEU A 136 15.42 -8.10 -20.80
CA LEU A 136 14.58 -8.10 -22.00
C LEU A 136 13.12 -8.26 -21.59
N SER A 137 12.30 -7.34 -22.06
CA SER A 137 10.87 -7.31 -21.77
C SER A 137 10.05 -7.25 -23.05
N ALA A 138 8.79 -7.64 -22.95
CA ALA A 138 7.85 -7.61 -24.06
C ALA A 138 7.22 -6.20 -24.19
N PRO A 139 6.83 -5.78 -25.41
CA PRO A 139 6.16 -4.49 -25.63
C PRO A 139 4.96 -4.20 -24.73
N ASP A 140 4.20 -5.22 -24.32
CA ASP A 140 3.04 -5.11 -23.42
C ASP A 140 3.40 -5.08 -21.92
N GLU A 141 4.64 -5.41 -21.57
CA GLU A 141 5.16 -5.43 -20.19
C GLU A 141 6.01 -4.19 -19.85
N VAL A 142 6.36 -3.36 -20.85
CA VAL A 142 7.23 -2.18 -20.68
C VAL A 142 6.48 -0.88 -20.84
N PHE A 143 6.94 0.13 -20.10
CA PHE A 143 6.43 1.48 -20.20
C PHE A 143 7.52 2.47 -20.57
N LYS A 144 7.11 3.57 -21.20
CA LYS A 144 8.02 4.67 -21.56
C LYS A 144 8.60 5.36 -20.33
N ILE A 145 7.76 5.62 -19.32
CA ILE A 145 8.15 6.40 -18.14
C ILE A 145 8.57 5.46 -17.00
N ALA A 146 9.70 5.81 -16.38
CA ALA A 146 10.21 5.14 -15.19
C ALA A 146 9.15 5.06 -14.10
N ASN A 147 8.90 3.86 -13.58
CA ASN A 147 7.90 3.63 -12.55
C ASN A 147 8.36 2.56 -11.53
N PRO A 148 7.82 2.57 -10.30
CA PRO A 148 8.26 1.66 -9.25
C PRO A 148 7.68 0.23 -9.35
N LEU A 149 6.78 -0.03 -10.30
CA LEU A 149 6.01 -1.28 -10.36
C LEU A 149 6.43 -2.21 -11.50
N CYS A 150 6.82 -1.64 -12.65
CA CYS A 150 7.00 -2.34 -13.91
C CYS A 150 8.33 -1.97 -14.57
N PRO A 151 8.86 -2.85 -15.44
CA PRO A 151 10.00 -2.51 -16.28
C PRO A 151 9.73 -1.25 -17.10
N SER A 152 10.75 -0.40 -17.20
CA SER A 152 10.69 0.84 -17.99
C SER A 152 11.77 0.80 -19.05
N LEU A 153 11.49 1.30 -20.26
CA LEU A 153 12.49 1.30 -21.33
C LEU A 153 13.76 2.06 -20.93
N LEU A 154 14.90 1.59 -21.43
CA LEU A 154 16.16 2.33 -21.30
C LEU A 154 16.05 3.69 -22.02
N PRO A 155 16.58 4.80 -21.44
CA PRO A 155 16.54 6.11 -22.08
C PRO A 155 17.11 6.12 -23.50
N GLN A 156 18.22 5.40 -23.71
CA GLN A 156 18.85 5.26 -25.02
C GLN A 156 17.95 4.57 -26.05
N VAL A 157 17.11 3.62 -25.61
CA VAL A 157 16.14 2.92 -26.48
C VAL A 157 14.96 3.84 -26.83
N ILE A 158 14.53 4.68 -25.88
CA ILE A 158 13.49 5.68 -26.12
C ILE A 158 13.98 6.69 -27.17
N GLU A 159 15.16 7.27 -26.98
CA GLU A 159 15.76 8.22 -27.92
C GLU A 159 15.90 7.61 -29.32
N LEU A 160 16.33 6.35 -29.39
CA LEU A 160 16.48 5.61 -30.64
C LEU A 160 15.15 5.45 -31.38
N PHE A 161 14.06 5.11 -30.68
CA PHE A 161 12.77 4.98 -31.32
C PHE A 161 12.18 6.34 -31.68
N GLU A 162 12.17 7.32 -30.78
CA GLU A 162 11.61 8.66 -31.06
C GLU A 162 12.28 9.37 -32.23
N LYS A 163 13.57 9.12 -32.45
CA LYS A 163 14.30 9.61 -33.64
C LYS A 163 13.76 9.04 -34.96
N ASN A 164 13.22 7.83 -34.93
CA ASN A 164 12.81 7.10 -36.14
C ASN A 164 11.29 7.05 -36.33
N PHE A 165 10.48 6.87 -35.28
CA PHE A 165 9.02 6.77 -35.34
C PHE A 165 8.36 6.90 -33.95
N ASP A 166 7.02 7.02 -33.91
CA ASP A 166 6.27 7.03 -32.65
C ASP A 166 6.25 5.66 -31.96
N ILE A 167 6.85 5.57 -30.77
CA ILE A 167 6.95 4.37 -29.93
C ILE A 167 5.59 3.69 -29.71
N SER A 168 4.50 4.45 -29.68
CA SER A 168 3.14 3.95 -29.50
C SER A 168 2.74 2.93 -30.57
N LEU A 169 3.38 2.97 -31.77
CA LEU A 169 3.18 2.01 -32.84
C LEU A 169 3.62 0.58 -32.48
N LEU A 170 4.52 0.43 -31.50
CA LEU A 170 4.94 -0.88 -30.98
C LEU A 170 3.93 -1.45 -29.96
N GLY A 171 2.93 -0.67 -29.55
CA GLY A 171 1.99 -1.03 -28.49
C GLY A 171 2.51 -0.72 -27.08
N ILE A 172 3.57 0.10 -26.97
CA ILE A 172 4.17 0.48 -25.69
C ILE A 172 3.44 1.71 -25.17
N GLU A 173 2.86 1.59 -23.97
CA GLU A 173 2.16 2.69 -23.33
C GLU A 173 3.12 3.62 -22.58
N SER A 174 2.71 4.87 -22.39
CA SER A 174 3.54 5.84 -21.65
C SER A 174 3.60 5.52 -20.15
N LYS A 175 2.48 5.09 -19.57
CA LYS A 175 2.32 4.69 -18.17
C LYS A 175 1.25 3.59 -18.08
N PRO A 176 1.34 2.66 -17.12
CA PRO A 176 0.27 1.72 -16.84
C PRO A 176 -1.00 2.46 -16.39
N ASN A 177 -2.16 1.93 -16.74
CA ASN A 177 -3.40 2.39 -16.14
C ASN A 177 -3.50 1.93 -14.67
N LEU A 178 -4.36 2.60 -13.88
CA LEU A 178 -4.48 2.31 -12.45
C LEU A 178 -4.87 0.84 -12.17
N SER A 179 -5.72 0.22 -13.00
CA SER A 179 -6.12 -1.18 -12.82
C SER A 179 -4.95 -2.14 -13.04
N GLN A 180 -4.19 -1.97 -14.12
CA GLN A 180 -2.99 -2.77 -14.43
C GLN A 180 -1.94 -2.62 -13.33
N ALA A 181 -1.65 -1.38 -12.92
CA ALA A 181 -0.71 -1.09 -11.85
C ALA A 181 -1.12 -1.78 -10.54
N PHE A 182 -2.42 -1.77 -10.22
CA PHE A 182 -2.93 -2.39 -9.01
C PHE A 182 -2.97 -3.94 -9.10
N ASP A 183 -3.30 -4.51 -10.25
CA ASP A 183 -3.27 -5.97 -10.45
C ASP A 183 -1.83 -6.52 -10.32
N ILE A 184 -0.83 -5.77 -10.80
CA ILE A 184 0.60 -6.07 -10.58
C ILE A 184 0.96 -5.95 -9.10
N LEU A 185 0.50 -4.87 -8.44
CA LEU A 185 0.73 -4.66 -7.02
C LEU A 185 0.16 -5.81 -6.17
N ILE A 186 -1.04 -6.30 -6.48
CA ILE A 186 -1.65 -7.43 -5.77
C ILE A 186 -0.83 -8.71 -5.97
N LYS A 187 -0.41 -8.98 -7.22
CA LYS A 187 0.35 -10.18 -7.57
C LYS A 187 1.69 -10.25 -6.83
N GLU A 188 2.37 -9.11 -6.69
CA GLU A 188 3.69 -9.02 -6.06
C GLU A 188 3.66 -8.36 -4.67
N LYS A 189 2.49 -8.33 -4.02
CA LYS A 189 2.23 -7.53 -2.81
C LYS A 189 3.28 -7.68 -1.71
N LYS A 190 3.76 -8.90 -1.45
CA LYS A 190 4.74 -9.18 -0.39
C LYS A 190 6.14 -8.65 -0.69
N GLN A 191 6.48 -8.50 -1.96
CA GLN A 191 7.80 -8.06 -2.40
C GLN A 191 7.85 -6.55 -2.66
N LEU A 192 6.71 -5.96 -3.05
CA LEU A 192 6.65 -4.54 -3.43
C LEU A 192 6.20 -3.64 -2.27
N LEU A 193 5.38 -4.13 -1.33
CA LEU A 193 4.82 -3.32 -0.25
C LEU A 193 5.59 -3.53 1.05
N THR A 194 6.78 -2.93 1.10
CA THR A 194 7.54 -2.67 2.33
C THR A 194 7.23 -1.25 2.78
N GLU A 195 7.42 -0.93 4.06
CA GLU A 195 7.24 0.42 4.60
C GLU A 195 7.94 1.51 3.77
N GLN A 196 9.19 1.24 3.35
CA GLN A 196 10.00 2.18 2.57
C GLN A 196 9.59 2.32 1.10
N SER A 197 8.93 1.31 0.52
CA SER A 197 8.49 1.36 -0.89
C SER A 197 7.04 1.80 -1.02
N ALA A 198 6.21 1.58 0.01
CA ALA A 198 4.80 1.91 0.02
C ALA A 198 4.54 3.40 -0.25
N PHE A 199 5.33 4.31 0.33
CA PHE A 199 5.18 5.74 0.07
C PHE A 199 5.39 6.09 -1.41
N ARG A 200 6.41 5.50 -2.06
CA ARG A 200 6.71 5.75 -3.48
C ARG A 200 5.62 5.18 -4.37
N ILE A 201 5.15 3.97 -4.06
CA ILE A 201 4.12 3.28 -4.83
C ILE A 201 2.79 4.02 -4.71
N PHE A 202 2.34 4.36 -3.51
CA PHE A 202 1.06 5.06 -3.32
C PHE A 202 1.09 6.48 -3.88
N ALA A 203 2.21 7.20 -3.75
CA ALA A 203 2.38 8.50 -4.41
C ALA A 203 2.31 8.38 -5.94
N TYR A 204 2.94 7.33 -6.51
CA TYR A 204 2.86 7.06 -7.94
C TYR A 204 1.43 6.73 -8.39
N LEU A 205 0.72 5.88 -7.64
CA LEU A 205 -0.67 5.52 -7.95
C LEU A 205 -1.63 6.72 -7.85
N ASN A 206 -1.34 7.70 -6.97
CA ASN A 206 -2.11 8.95 -6.91
C ASN A 206 -2.03 9.75 -8.22
N GLY A 207 -0.90 9.66 -8.92
CA GLY A 207 -0.66 10.35 -10.19
C GLY A 207 -1.20 9.62 -11.42
N LEU A 208 -1.85 8.46 -11.26
CA LEU A 208 -2.47 7.71 -12.34
C LEU A 208 -3.95 8.04 -12.47
N GLU A 209 -4.42 8.14 -13.71
CA GLU A 209 -5.83 8.27 -14.02
C GLU A 209 -6.54 6.90 -13.97
N GLY A 210 -7.83 6.90 -13.61
CA GLY A 210 -8.66 5.68 -13.60
C GLY A 210 -9.29 5.33 -12.24
N LEU A 211 -9.25 6.23 -11.26
CA LEU A 211 -10.04 6.08 -10.04
C LEU A 211 -11.54 6.11 -10.38
N ASN A 212 -12.20 4.96 -10.24
CA ASN A 212 -13.64 4.83 -10.42
C ASN A 212 -14.26 4.11 -9.22
N ARG A 213 -15.59 4.22 -9.08
CA ARG A 213 -16.30 3.63 -7.93
C ARG A 213 -16.15 2.11 -7.84
N MET A 214 -16.17 1.41 -8.97
CA MET A 214 -16.01 -0.06 -9.00
C MET A 214 -14.62 -0.50 -8.54
N PHE A 215 -13.59 0.25 -8.91
CA PHE A 215 -12.21 0.05 -8.50
C PHE A 215 -12.06 0.29 -7.01
N ILE A 216 -12.62 1.38 -6.48
CA ILE A 216 -12.61 1.67 -5.05
C ILE A 216 -13.31 0.54 -4.26
N GLU A 217 -14.44 0.03 -4.72
CA GLU A 217 -15.15 -1.09 -4.09
C GLU A 217 -14.38 -2.42 -4.15
N LYS A 218 -13.59 -2.65 -5.21
CA LYS A 218 -12.67 -3.79 -5.33
C LYS A 218 -11.51 -3.64 -4.35
N VAL A 219 -10.89 -2.47 -4.31
CA VAL A 219 -9.68 -2.18 -3.53
C VAL A 219 -9.97 -2.08 -2.03
N SER A 220 -11.12 -1.56 -1.62
CA SER A 220 -11.48 -1.40 -0.20
C SER A 220 -11.55 -2.72 0.57
N LYS A 221 -11.74 -3.83 -0.13
CA LYS A 221 -11.81 -5.19 0.44
C LYS A 221 -10.44 -5.88 0.53
N LEU A 222 -9.42 -5.34 -0.14
CA LEU A 222 -8.12 -5.97 -0.28
C LEU A 222 -7.15 -5.54 0.82
N GLU A 223 -6.29 -6.47 1.23
CA GLU A 223 -5.22 -6.26 2.21
C GLU A 223 -3.93 -5.91 1.46
N PHE A 224 -3.55 -4.63 1.46
CA PHE A 224 -2.37 -4.14 0.76
C PHE A 224 -1.67 -2.94 1.44
N ILE A 225 -2.19 -2.44 2.58
CA ILE A 225 -1.55 -1.33 3.30
C ILE A 225 -0.62 -1.93 4.37
N PRO A 226 0.71 -1.74 4.29
CA PRO A 226 1.61 -2.22 5.33
C PRO A 226 1.48 -1.38 6.60
N LEU A 227 1.51 -2.01 7.77
CA LEU A 227 1.63 -1.27 9.05
C LEU A 227 3.09 -0.94 9.37
N GLN A 228 3.33 0.28 9.85
CA GLN A 228 4.64 0.73 10.32
C GLN A 228 5.01 0.03 11.64
N GLY A 229 6.27 -0.41 11.78
CA GLY A 229 6.83 -0.81 13.07
C GLY A 229 6.68 -2.29 13.48
N ILE A 230 6.30 -3.20 12.59
CA ILE A 230 6.36 -4.65 12.83
C ILE A 230 7.34 -5.24 11.81
N SER A 231 8.43 -5.84 12.31
CA SER A 231 9.56 -6.43 11.55
C SER A 231 9.15 -7.22 10.30
N ASP A 232 10.04 -7.22 9.28
CA ASP A 232 10.17 -7.95 7.97
C ASP A 232 8.98 -8.65 7.29
N SER A 233 7.90 -8.98 8.00
CA SER A 233 6.59 -9.40 7.52
C SER A 233 5.51 -8.52 8.18
N SER A 234 5.49 -7.23 7.86
CA SER A 234 4.42 -6.35 8.32
C SER A 234 3.06 -6.88 7.80
N PRO A 235 2.06 -7.03 8.68
CA PRO A 235 0.74 -7.49 8.25
C PRO A 235 0.16 -6.44 7.29
N LEU A 236 -0.36 -6.92 6.15
CA LEU A 236 -1.08 -6.08 5.21
C LEU A 236 -2.51 -5.91 5.71
N MET A 237 -2.96 -4.67 5.81
CA MET A 237 -4.27 -4.30 6.30
C MET A 237 -5.18 -3.81 5.18
N LYS A 238 -6.48 -3.88 5.45
CA LYS A 238 -7.51 -3.29 4.58
C LYS A 238 -7.60 -1.78 4.81
N PRO A 239 -8.03 -1.00 3.80
CA PRO A 239 -8.33 0.41 3.98
C PRO A 239 -9.24 0.77 5.15
N SER A 240 -10.17 -0.12 5.51
CA SER A 240 -11.10 0.09 6.64
C SER A 240 -10.48 -0.13 8.03
N GLN A 241 -9.29 -0.74 8.11
CA GLN A 241 -8.63 -1.10 9.37
C GLN A 241 -7.51 -0.14 9.74
N VAL A 242 -7.15 0.77 8.83
CA VAL A 242 -6.02 1.68 8.99
C VAL A 242 -6.53 3.11 8.99
N PHE A 243 -5.85 3.98 9.74
CA PHE A 243 -6.18 5.40 9.81
C PHE A 243 -4.97 6.25 9.45
N ILE A 244 -5.21 7.39 8.82
CA ILE A 244 -4.12 8.32 8.48
C ILE A 244 -3.99 9.33 9.60
N HIS A 245 -2.76 9.56 10.06
CA HIS A 245 -2.51 10.64 10.99
C HIS A 245 -2.79 11.96 10.28
N GLY A 246 -3.77 12.73 10.77
CA GLY A 246 -4.01 14.07 10.26
C GLY A 246 -2.77 14.93 10.53
N SER A 247 -1.93 15.13 9.53
CA SER A 247 -0.82 16.08 9.60
C SER A 247 -1.40 17.49 9.72
N VAL A 248 -1.58 17.96 10.96
CA VAL A 248 -1.73 19.40 11.25
C VAL A 248 -0.32 19.98 11.37
N ALA A 249 0.43 19.95 10.27
CA ALA A 249 1.65 20.74 10.14
C ALA A 249 1.41 21.85 9.12
N SER A 250 0.59 22.83 9.49
CA SER A 250 0.59 24.25 9.04
C SER A 250 -0.82 24.85 9.03
N ASN A 251 -1.36 25.16 10.20
CA ASN A 251 -2.17 26.36 10.40
C ASN A 251 -2.30 26.61 11.89
N ARG A 252 -1.28 27.29 12.44
CA ARG A 252 -1.44 28.07 13.68
C ARG A 252 -2.38 29.24 13.35
N SER A 253 -3.68 28.98 13.35
CA SER A 253 -4.70 30.00 13.42
C SER A 253 -5.81 29.53 14.34
N ILE A 254 -5.70 29.98 15.59
CA ILE A 254 -6.78 30.45 16.47
C ILE A 254 -8.02 29.54 16.54
N GLY A 255 -8.10 28.78 17.64
CA GLY A 255 -9.36 28.49 18.34
C GLY A 255 -10.21 27.35 17.78
N ASN A 256 -9.72 26.11 17.94
CA ASN A 256 -10.46 24.83 18.13
C ASN A 256 -9.67 23.63 17.57
N THR A 257 -8.37 23.59 17.84
CA THR A 257 -7.53 22.45 17.48
C THR A 257 -7.90 21.28 18.39
N ILE A 258 -8.65 20.32 17.86
CA ILE A 258 -8.74 18.97 18.42
C ILE A 258 -7.30 18.49 18.49
N GLU A 259 -6.71 18.49 19.70
CA GLU A 259 -5.38 17.95 19.93
C GLU A 259 -5.34 16.56 19.29
N VAL A 260 -4.38 16.36 18.39
CA VAL A 260 -4.15 15.09 17.75
C VAL A 260 -3.74 14.11 18.85
N MET A 261 -4.74 13.43 19.41
CA MET A 261 -4.57 12.48 20.49
C MET A 261 -3.75 11.31 19.96
N ASP A 262 -2.52 11.19 20.45
CA ASP A 262 -1.63 10.08 20.19
C ASP A 262 -2.18 8.81 20.86
N THR A 263 -3.19 8.19 20.26
CA THR A 263 -3.79 6.91 20.69
C THR A 263 -2.97 5.71 20.17
N SER A 264 -1.66 5.90 20.01
CA SER A 264 -0.74 4.86 19.54
C SER A 264 -0.82 3.62 20.44
N GLY A 265 -0.87 2.45 19.79
CA GLY A 265 -1.05 1.15 20.44
C GLY A 265 -2.51 0.74 20.67
N LEU A 266 -3.48 1.66 20.58
CA LEU A 266 -4.91 1.31 20.53
C LEU A 266 -5.39 1.32 19.08
N ILE A 267 -5.13 2.42 18.38
CA ILE A 267 -5.47 2.61 16.96
C ILE A 267 -4.18 2.66 16.17
N ASP A 268 -4.11 1.86 15.09
CA ASP A 268 -2.97 1.86 14.19
C ASP A 268 -3.11 3.00 13.18
N TYR A 269 -2.18 3.96 13.25
CA TYR A 269 -2.07 5.01 12.26
C TYR A 269 -0.94 4.71 11.30
N VAL A 270 -1.11 5.13 10.05
CA VAL A 270 -0.04 5.14 9.04
C VAL A 270 0.15 6.55 8.51
N ASP A 271 1.37 6.86 8.13
CA ASP A 271 1.70 8.08 7.41
C ASP A 271 2.75 7.77 6.33
N PHE A 272 2.34 7.86 5.06
CA PHE A 272 3.20 7.66 3.91
C PHE A 272 3.52 8.97 3.17
N GLY A 273 3.27 10.12 3.80
CA GLY A 273 3.43 11.44 3.18
C GLY A 273 2.18 11.90 2.42
N THR A 274 2.18 13.17 1.99
CA THR A 274 0.99 13.87 1.47
C THR A 274 0.32 13.17 0.30
N ASP A 275 1.10 12.80 -0.72
CA ASP A 275 0.57 12.30 -2.00
C ASP A 275 0.05 10.87 -1.84
N ALA A 276 0.79 10.04 -1.11
CA ALA A 276 0.40 8.68 -0.77
C ALA A 276 -0.84 8.65 0.12
N ASN A 277 -0.91 9.51 1.14
CA ASN A 277 -2.06 9.61 2.01
C ASN A 277 -3.29 10.11 1.25
N THR A 278 -3.13 11.04 0.30
CA THR A 278 -4.23 11.51 -0.57
C THR A 278 -4.84 10.36 -1.37
N PHE A 279 -3.99 9.50 -1.95
CA PHE A 279 -4.45 8.29 -2.64
C PHE A 279 -5.22 7.34 -1.72
N LEU A 280 -4.70 7.10 -0.51
CA LEU A 280 -5.35 6.24 0.48
C LEU A 280 -6.72 6.79 0.91
N VAL A 281 -6.83 8.11 1.12
CA VAL A 281 -8.12 8.77 1.40
C VAL A 281 -9.09 8.58 0.24
N ASN A 282 -8.64 8.73 -1.01
CA ASN A 282 -9.46 8.52 -2.20
C ASN A 282 -9.96 7.07 -2.34
N ILE A 283 -9.24 6.10 -1.78
CA ILE A 283 -9.64 4.69 -1.72
C ILE A 283 -10.57 4.38 -0.54
N GLY A 284 -10.73 5.31 0.40
CA GLY A 284 -11.63 5.19 1.55
C GLY A 284 -10.95 4.94 2.89
N VAL A 285 -9.63 5.10 2.98
CA VAL A 285 -8.94 5.20 4.27
C VAL A 285 -9.40 6.49 4.97
N ARG A 286 -9.73 6.39 6.26
CA ARG A 286 -10.25 7.52 7.03
C ARG A 286 -9.17 8.11 7.92
N ASN A 287 -9.33 9.38 8.28
CA ASN A 287 -8.44 10.04 9.25
C ASN A 287 -8.74 9.59 10.69
N TYR A 288 -9.98 9.16 10.95
CA TYR A 288 -10.43 8.75 12.28
C TYR A 288 -11.36 7.53 12.19
N PRO A 289 -11.31 6.62 13.20
CA PRO A 289 -12.25 5.51 13.30
C PRO A 289 -13.68 5.99 13.49
N THR A 290 -14.63 5.29 12.88
CA THR A 290 -16.04 5.49 13.22
C THR A 290 -16.31 5.03 14.65
N PRO A 291 -17.37 5.53 15.30
CA PRO A 291 -17.80 5.04 16.61
C PRO A 291 -17.90 3.52 16.70
N SER A 292 -18.45 2.85 15.68
CA SER A 292 -18.51 1.38 15.64
C SER A 292 -17.13 0.72 15.61
N ILE A 293 -16.18 1.23 14.80
CA ILE A 293 -14.82 0.67 14.75
C ILE A 293 -14.09 0.96 16.06
N LEU A 294 -14.26 2.16 16.62
CA LEU A 294 -13.67 2.52 17.91
C LEU A 294 -14.15 1.60 19.03
N ALA A 295 -15.45 1.30 19.07
CA ALA A 295 -16.04 0.34 20.01
C ALA A 295 -15.41 -1.05 19.89
N GLU A 296 -15.26 -1.54 18.67
CA GLU A 296 -14.63 -2.84 18.39
C GLU A 296 -13.16 -2.88 18.82
N VAL A 297 -12.40 -1.84 18.48
CA VAL A 297 -11.00 -1.70 18.88
C VAL A 297 -10.85 -1.69 20.41
N LEU A 298 -11.73 -0.99 21.13
CA LEU A 298 -11.72 -0.93 22.59
C LEU A 298 -12.02 -2.31 23.22
N ILE A 299 -12.90 -3.10 22.62
CA ILE A 299 -13.19 -4.46 23.09
C ILE A 299 -12.00 -5.40 22.86
N ASP A 300 -11.43 -5.38 21.65
CA ASP A 300 -10.45 -6.37 21.23
C ASP A 300 -9.02 -6.07 21.73
N ARG A 301 -8.63 -4.79 21.82
CA ARG A 301 -7.23 -4.38 22.08
C ARG A 301 -6.98 -3.84 23.49
N GLN A 302 -7.99 -3.75 24.36
CA GLN A 302 -7.79 -3.19 25.71
C GLN A 302 -6.73 -3.95 26.53
N ALA A 303 -6.71 -5.28 26.45
CA ALA A 303 -5.77 -6.09 27.24
C ALA A 303 -4.32 -5.84 26.83
N THR A 304 -4.04 -5.83 25.53
CA THR A 304 -2.70 -5.58 24.97
C THR A 304 -2.28 -4.13 25.17
N TYR A 305 -3.22 -3.19 25.11
CA TYR A 305 -2.96 -1.77 25.32
C TYR A 305 -2.44 -1.47 26.74
N PHE A 306 -3.04 -2.06 27.77
CA PHE A 306 -2.60 -1.84 29.16
C PHE A 306 -1.41 -2.72 29.57
N GLU A 307 -1.19 -3.85 28.92
CA GLU A 307 -0.09 -4.78 29.26
C GLU A 307 1.29 -4.13 29.18
N SER A 308 1.56 -3.37 28.12
CA SER A 308 2.84 -2.67 27.94
C SER A 308 3.06 -1.51 28.92
N ALA A 309 2.07 -1.15 29.75
CA ALA A 309 2.16 -0.08 30.74
C ALA A 309 2.11 -0.57 32.20
N LYS A 310 2.04 -1.87 32.46
CA LYS A 310 1.90 -2.43 33.82
C LYS A 310 3.06 -2.05 34.76
N ASN A 311 4.25 -1.78 34.22
CA ASN A 311 5.46 -1.56 35.02
C ASN A 311 5.83 -0.07 35.20
N ASP A 312 5.15 0.85 34.51
CA ASP A 312 5.45 2.28 34.53
C ASP A 312 4.17 3.09 34.78
N GLU A 313 4.09 3.69 35.96
CA GLU A 313 2.94 4.47 36.42
C GLU A 313 2.70 5.73 35.56
N PHE A 314 3.75 6.35 35.02
CA PHE A 314 3.62 7.52 34.17
C PHE A 314 2.99 7.14 32.82
N ILE A 315 3.46 6.05 32.20
CA ILE A 315 2.91 5.54 30.95
C ILE A 315 1.47 5.07 31.15
N LEU A 316 1.20 4.38 32.27
CA LEU A 316 -0.14 3.91 32.60
C LEU A 316 -1.13 5.08 32.74
N ASN A 317 -0.77 6.14 33.46
CA ASN A 317 -1.61 7.32 33.61
C ASN A 317 -1.84 8.05 32.28
N LYS A 318 -0.83 8.14 31.41
CA LYS A 318 -1.01 8.69 30.05
C LYS A 318 -2.02 7.85 29.25
N LYS A 319 -1.89 6.52 29.29
CA LYS A 319 -2.80 5.61 28.59
C LYS A 319 -4.23 5.65 29.13
N ILE A 320 -4.41 5.75 30.44
CA ILE A 320 -5.73 5.92 31.08
C ILE A 320 -6.41 7.18 30.55
N ARG A 321 -5.71 8.32 30.52
CA ARG A 321 -6.28 9.58 30.01
C ARG A 321 -6.73 9.46 28.56
N LEU A 322 -5.91 8.83 27.71
CA LEU A 322 -6.25 8.59 26.30
C LEU A 322 -7.44 7.63 26.14
N TYR A 323 -7.49 6.57 26.95
CA TYR A 323 -8.61 5.62 26.95
C TYR A 323 -9.92 6.30 27.37
N ILE A 324 -9.88 7.14 28.41
CA ILE A 324 -11.01 7.97 28.84
C ILE A 324 -11.51 8.86 27.69
N GLU A 325 -10.61 9.52 26.95
CA GLU A 325 -11.03 10.35 25.81
C GLU A 325 -11.73 9.52 24.72
N CYS A 326 -11.21 8.33 24.39
CA CYS A 326 -11.87 7.43 23.46
C CYS A 326 -13.28 7.06 23.93
N LEU A 327 -13.45 6.77 25.23
CA LEU A 327 -14.75 6.49 25.82
C LEU A 327 -15.69 7.70 25.76
N LYS A 328 -15.21 8.92 25.98
CA LYS A 328 -16.03 10.14 25.84
C LYS A 328 -16.54 10.33 24.41
N ARG A 329 -15.67 10.10 23.42
CA ARG A 329 -16.09 10.14 22.00
C ARG A 329 -17.18 9.11 21.72
N LEU A 330 -17.07 7.92 22.31
CA LEU A 330 -18.07 6.86 22.22
C LEU A 330 -19.37 7.26 22.94
N ALA A 331 -19.29 7.95 24.09
CA ALA A 331 -20.45 8.50 24.81
C ALA A 331 -21.22 9.53 23.98
N VAL A 332 -20.51 10.48 23.36
CA VAL A 332 -21.09 11.48 22.46
C VAL A 332 -21.74 10.77 21.25
N ALA A 333 -21.05 9.81 20.65
CA ALA A 333 -21.58 9.06 19.54
C ALA A 333 -22.82 8.25 19.93
N ALA A 334 -22.85 7.62 21.11
CA ALA A 334 -24.02 6.92 21.60
C ALA A 334 -25.23 7.85 21.74
N ALA A 335 -25.01 9.08 22.22
CA ALA A 335 -26.08 10.08 22.35
C ALA A 335 -26.59 10.58 20.98
N CYS A 336 -25.69 10.74 20.00
CA CYS A 336 -26.03 11.37 18.72
C CYS A 336 -26.33 10.38 17.58
N SER A 337 -25.91 9.12 17.66
CA SER A 337 -26.03 8.15 16.57
C SER A 337 -26.53 6.78 17.04
N ASN A 338 -27.20 6.07 16.13
CA ASN A 338 -27.66 4.69 16.34
C ASN A 338 -26.63 3.64 15.91
N GLU A 339 -25.42 4.05 15.51
CA GLU A 339 -24.38 3.14 15.01
C GLU A 339 -23.96 2.11 16.06
N LEU A 340 -23.98 2.49 17.35
CA LEU A 340 -23.65 1.60 18.46
C LEU A 340 -24.81 0.68 18.87
N GLN A 341 -26.00 0.92 18.33
CA GLN A 341 -27.21 0.12 18.56
C GLN A 341 -27.43 -0.94 17.47
N SER A 342 -26.57 -1.00 16.45
CA SER A 342 -26.64 -2.07 15.45
C SER A 342 -26.31 -3.41 16.12
N GLU A 343 -27.20 -4.39 15.97
CA GLU A 343 -26.83 -5.79 16.21
C GLU A 343 -25.87 -6.24 15.08
N PRO A 344 -24.71 -6.87 15.37
CA PRO A 344 -24.30 -7.58 16.59
C PRO A 344 -23.44 -6.77 17.60
N LEU A 345 -23.07 -5.54 17.27
CA LEU A 345 -22.14 -4.73 18.08
C LEU A 345 -22.71 -4.43 19.48
N ASN A 346 -23.99 -4.10 19.58
CA ASN A 346 -24.66 -3.83 20.84
C ASN A 346 -24.58 -5.02 21.82
N THR A 347 -24.81 -6.23 21.33
CA THR A 347 -24.68 -7.46 22.12
C THR A 347 -23.25 -7.64 22.64
N ARG A 348 -22.24 -7.39 21.80
CA ARG A 348 -20.83 -7.45 22.22
C ARG A 348 -20.52 -6.39 23.27
N LEU A 349 -20.98 -5.15 23.08
CA LEU A 349 -20.77 -4.08 24.05
C LEU A 349 -21.37 -4.40 25.42
N LYS A 350 -22.48 -5.14 25.50
CA LYS A 350 -23.07 -5.55 26.78
C LYS A 350 -22.33 -6.70 27.46
N THR A 351 -21.65 -7.56 26.70
CA THR A 351 -21.09 -8.83 27.19
C THR A 351 -19.57 -8.80 27.39
N SER A 352 -18.87 -7.98 26.62
CA SER A 352 -17.42 -7.85 26.64
C SER A 352 -16.93 -6.84 27.69
N ALA A 353 -15.70 -7.04 28.17
CA ALA A 353 -15.05 -6.12 29.11
C ALA A 353 -14.30 -5.02 28.36
N TRP A 354 -14.83 -3.80 28.41
CA TRP A 354 -14.24 -2.60 27.79
C TRP A 354 -14.45 -1.35 28.66
N CYS A 355 -15.22 -1.44 29.74
CA CYS A 355 -15.48 -0.29 30.58
C CYS A 355 -14.33 -0.12 31.58
N LEU A 356 -13.81 1.10 31.63
CA LEU A 356 -12.82 1.51 32.62
C LEU A 356 -13.49 1.69 33.97
N GLY A 357 -12.95 1.06 35.01
CA GLY A 357 -13.43 1.20 36.38
C GLY A 357 -12.29 1.31 37.39
N PHE A 358 -12.57 2.00 38.49
CA PHE A 358 -11.66 2.18 39.62
C PHE A 358 -12.26 1.53 40.86
N GLN A 359 -11.44 0.80 41.61
CA GLN A 359 -11.84 0.19 42.87
C GLN A 359 -10.88 0.62 43.98
N ASP A 360 -11.42 1.15 45.06
CA ASP A 360 -10.65 1.47 46.25
C ASP A 360 -10.27 0.18 46.99
N VAL A 361 -8.99 0.03 47.29
CA VAL A 361 -8.46 -1.07 48.12
C VAL A 361 -7.78 -0.48 49.35
N ASP A 362 -8.01 -1.12 50.49
CA ASP A 362 -7.33 -0.79 51.73
C ASP A 362 -5.88 -1.24 51.64
N ASP A 363 -4.97 -0.26 51.61
CA ASP A 363 -3.55 -0.51 51.76
C ASP A 363 -3.21 -0.47 53.26
N GLU A 364 -2.33 -1.36 53.73
CA GLU A 364 -1.94 -1.49 55.15
C GLU A 364 -1.35 -0.18 55.72
N ASN A 365 -0.95 0.74 54.84
CA ASN A 365 -0.35 2.05 55.14
C ASN A 365 -1.34 3.23 55.21
N ARG A 366 -2.67 3.01 55.31
CA ARG A 366 -3.72 4.07 55.43
C ARG A 366 -3.80 5.04 54.24
N CYS A 367 -3.23 4.70 53.09
CA CYS A 367 -3.42 5.45 51.85
C CYS A 367 -4.35 4.64 50.95
N SER A 368 -5.54 5.16 50.64
CA SER A 368 -6.49 4.50 49.74
C SER A 368 -5.86 4.38 48.35
N LYS A 369 -5.56 3.16 47.92
CA LYS A 369 -5.00 2.91 46.59
C LYS A 369 -6.14 2.52 45.65
N GLN A 370 -6.27 3.25 44.54
CA GLN A 370 -7.21 2.92 43.48
C GLN A 370 -6.60 1.93 42.51
N ILE A 371 -7.24 0.77 42.37
CA ILE A 371 -6.86 -0.24 41.37
C ILE A 371 -7.71 -0.02 40.12
N LEU A 372 -7.02 0.13 38.99
CA LEU A 372 -7.65 0.16 37.67
C LEU A 372 -8.12 -1.24 37.26
N LYS A 373 -9.35 -1.36 36.82
CA LYS A 373 -9.91 -2.59 36.23
C LYS A 373 -10.65 -2.29 34.94
N ILE A 374 -10.46 -3.14 33.93
CA ILE A 374 -11.32 -3.17 32.74
C ILE A 374 -12.35 -4.27 32.94
N VAL A 375 -13.61 -3.88 33.02
CA VAL A 375 -14.73 -4.76 33.40
C VAL A 375 -15.87 -4.65 32.39
N LYS A 376 -16.83 -5.55 32.52
CA LYS A 376 -18.07 -5.49 31.73
C LYS A 376 -18.96 -4.34 32.24
N PRO A 377 -19.85 -3.78 31.41
CA PRO A 377 -20.76 -2.72 31.85
C PRO A 377 -21.59 -3.10 33.08
N ASN A 378 -22.05 -4.35 33.17
CA ASN A 378 -22.87 -4.86 34.28
C ASN A 378 -22.12 -5.08 35.60
N GLU A 379 -20.78 -4.98 35.60
CA GLU A 379 -19.93 -5.07 36.77
C GLU A 379 -19.56 -3.68 37.32
N ILE A 380 -19.93 -2.60 36.61
CA ILE A 380 -19.77 -1.23 37.07
C ILE A 380 -21.02 -0.76 37.82
N TYR A 381 -20.78 -0.08 38.93
CA TYR A 381 -21.81 0.56 39.71
C TYR A 381 -21.68 2.09 39.63
N LEU A 382 -22.80 2.75 39.38
CA LEU A 382 -22.88 4.21 39.36
C LEU A 382 -23.11 4.72 40.78
N ASP A 383 -22.29 5.67 41.21
CA ASP A 383 -22.36 6.22 42.56
C ASP A 383 -23.44 7.29 42.68
N ASP A 384 -24.49 6.98 43.43
CA ASP A 384 -25.52 7.89 43.88
C ASP A 384 -25.50 8.12 45.40
N ASN A 385 -24.68 7.35 46.13
CA ASN A 385 -24.60 7.39 47.58
C ASN A 385 -23.20 7.03 48.08
N SER A 386 -22.46 8.07 48.48
CA SER A 386 -21.08 7.95 48.95
C SER A 386 -20.92 7.02 50.16
N LEU A 387 -21.96 6.82 50.98
CA LEU A 387 -21.93 5.87 52.10
C LEU A 387 -21.86 4.41 51.61
N TYR A 388 -22.56 4.08 50.52
CA TYR A 388 -22.52 2.75 49.92
C TYR A 388 -21.22 2.51 49.19
N SER A 389 -20.74 3.52 48.47
CA SER A 389 -19.43 3.51 47.84
C SER A 389 -18.32 3.21 48.87
N MET A 390 -18.29 3.92 50.00
CA MET A 390 -17.30 3.72 51.06
C MET A 390 -17.40 2.33 51.72
N LYS A 391 -18.62 1.82 51.92
CA LYS A 391 -18.86 0.56 52.63
C LYS A 391 -18.59 -0.68 51.78
N PHE A 392 -19.04 -0.66 50.53
CA PHE A 392 -18.99 -1.84 49.64
C PHE A 392 -17.79 -1.83 48.70
N LYS A 393 -17.12 -0.68 48.53
CA LYS A 393 -15.97 -0.49 47.62
C LYS A 393 -16.20 -1.12 46.24
N PRO A 394 -17.32 -0.74 45.57
CA PRO A 394 -17.65 -1.25 44.25
C PRO A 394 -16.66 -0.73 43.20
N VAL A 395 -16.71 -1.30 42.00
CA VAL A 395 -15.99 -0.75 40.85
C VAL A 395 -16.79 0.44 40.30
N LEU A 396 -16.21 1.63 40.39
CA LEU A 396 -16.83 2.89 39.99
C LEU A 396 -16.31 3.35 38.62
N PRO A 397 -17.13 4.05 37.81
CA PRO A 397 -16.67 4.67 36.58
C PRO A 397 -15.71 5.85 36.87
N PRO A 398 -14.95 6.32 35.86
CA PRO A 398 -14.25 7.60 35.95
C PRO A 398 -15.24 8.74 36.23
N SER A 399 -14.80 9.77 36.95
CA SER A 399 -15.61 10.95 37.29
C SER A 399 -15.93 11.80 36.05
N ASP A 400 -16.86 11.33 35.22
CA ASP A 400 -17.37 12.03 34.04
C ASP A 400 -18.85 11.65 33.80
N PRO A 401 -19.78 12.63 33.80
CA PRO A 401 -21.21 12.35 33.66
C PRO A 401 -21.60 11.73 32.31
N GLN A 402 -20.83 12.03 31.24
CA GLN A 402 -21.08 11.43 29.92
C GLN A 402 -20.77 9.94 29.93
N LEU A 403 -19.73 9.53 30.67
CA LEU A 403 -19.36 8.13 30.82
C LEU A 403 -20.35 7.37 31.70
N SER A 404 -20.86 7.98 32.76
CA SER A 404 -21.92 7.38 33.59
C SER A 404 -23.17 7.06 32.75
N THR A 405 -23.61 8.01 31.92
CA THR A 405 -24.75 7.83 31.01
C THR A 405 -24.49 6.74 29.97
N LEU A 406 -23.27 6.70 29.43
CA LEU A 406 -22.85 5.67 28.48
C LEU A 406 -22.90 4.28 29.13
N TYR A 407 -22.32 4.12 30.32
CA TYR A 407 -22.27 2.83 31.00
C TYR A 407 -23.65 2.35 31.45
N GLU A 408 -24.52 3.26 31.93
CA GLU A 408 -25.93 2.97 32.24
C GLU A 408 -26.63 2.35 31.03
N ARG A 409 -26.47 2.96 29.85
CA ARG A 409 -27.09 2.50 28.61
C ARG A 409 -26.68 1.08 28.20
N PHE A 410 -25.48 0.64 28.57
CA PHE A 410 -24.97 -0.70 28.25
C PHE A 410 -25.10 -1.69 29.42
N GLY A 411 -25.67 -1.30 30.56
CA GLY A 411 -26.09 -2.22 31.62
C GLY A 411 -25.47 -1.99 33.00
N ALA A 412 -24.76 -0.89 33.23
CA ALA A 412 -24.33 -0.50 34.57
C ALA A 412 -25.55 -0.18 35.46
N LYS A 413 -25.39 -0.38 36.77
CA LYS A 413 -26.48 -0.21 37.74
C LYS A 413 -26.16 0.86 38.77
N TRP A 414 -27.16 1.57 39.22
CA TRP A 414 -27.06 2.49 40.34
C TRP A 414 -26.87 1.72 41.66
N LEU A 415 -26.02 2.22 42.55
CA LEU A 415 -25.74 1.57 43.84
C LEU A 415 -26.99 1.45 44.71
N SER A 416 -27.83 2.49 44.79
CA SER A 416 -29.10 2.44 45.54
C SER A 416 -30.03 1.31 45.08
N SER A 417 -30.04 1.01 43.78
CA SER A 417 -30.90 -0.04 43.21
C SER A 417 -30.40 -1.46 43.52
N CYS A 418 -29.17 -1.60 44.00
CA CYS A 418 -28.55 -2.89 44.32
C CYS A 418 -28.50 -3.17 45.83
N VAL A 419 -28.92 -2.23 46.67
CA VAL A 419 -28.80 -2.32 48.13
C VAL A 419 -30.20 -2.38 48.76
N ASP A 420 -30.50 -3.49 49.44
CA ASP A 420 -31.72 -3.62 50.22
C ASP A 420 -31.57 -2.95 51.60
N GLU A 421 -32.16 -1.77 51.75
CA GLU A 421 -32.19 -1.03 53.02
C GLU A 421 -33.23 -1.59 54.00
N ASN A 422 -32.85 -2.56 54.81
CA ASN A 422 -33.67 -2.99 55.95
C ASN A 422 -33.46 -2.07 57.16
N ARG A 423 -34.16 -0.93 57.18
CA ARG A 423 -34.18 -0.01 58.32
C ARG A 423 -35.03 -0.60 59.44
N LYS A 424 -34.39 -1.27 60.42
CA LYS A 424 -35.04 -1.58 61.70
C LYS A 424 -35.05 -0.33 62.57
N ILE A 425 -36.24 0.22 62.82
CA ILE A 425 -36.44 1.27 63.82
C ILE A 425 -36.27 0.63 65.20
N ILE A 426 -35.10 0.82 65.82
CA ILE A 426 -34.84 0.41 67.19
C ILE A 426 -34.93 1.68 68.04
N GLY A 427 -36.15 2.04 68.45
CA GLY A 427 -36.37 3.12 69.41
C GLY A 427 -37.71 3.81 69.29
N THR A 428 -38.44 3.87 70.40
CA THR A 428 -39.57 4.78 70.61
C THR A 428 -39.00 6.13 71.01
N ILE A 429 -39.23 7.19 70.23
CA ILE A 429 -38.91 8.54 70.69
C ILE A 429 -39.92 8.88 71.79
N SER A 430 -39.47 8.85 73.05
CA SER A 430 -40.20 9.45 74.16
C SER A 430 -40.21 10.96 73.94
N CYS A 431 -41.35 11.50 73.56
CA CYS A 431 -41.55 12.90 73.29
C CYS A 431 -41.60 13.67 74.62
N HIS A 432 -40.45 13.97 75.21
CA HIS A 432 -40.31 14.95 76.31
C HIS A 432 -38.93 15.61 76.26
N GLN A 433 -38.76 16.58 75.35
CA GLN A 433 -37.79 17.66 75.53
C GLN A 433 -38.41 18.94 74.96
N GLN A 434 -38.74 19.86 75.87
CA GLN A 434 -39.12 21.23 75.56
C GLN A 434 -38.00 21.89 74.76
N PHE A 435 -38.32 22.37 73.57
CA PHE A 435 -37.50 23.35 72.86
C PHE A 435 -37.57 24.68 73.62
N HIS A 436 -36.50 25.03 74.32
CA HIS A 436 -36.22 26.42 74.63
C HIS A 436 -35.51 27.04 73.42
N CYS A 437 -36.27 27.79 72.62
CA CYS A 437 -35.70 28.77 71.72
C CYS A 437 -35.11 29.90 72.55
N PHE A 438 -33.80 30.12 72.45
CA PHE A 438 -33.22 31.43 72.73
C PHE A 438 -32.94 32.13 71.40
N TYR A 439 -33.40 33.37 71.35
CA TYR A 439 -33.30 34.35 70.26
C TYR A 439 -31.86 34.68 69.89
#